data_AF-A0A914DK26-F1
#
_entry.id   AF-A0A914DK26-F1
#
_cell.length_a   1.000
_cell.length_b   1.000
_cell.length_c   1.000
_cell.angle_alpha   90.00
_cell.angle_beta   90.00
_cell.angle_gamma   90.00
#
_symmetry.space_group_name_H-M   'P 1'
#
loop_
_entity.id
_entity.type
_entity.pdbx_description
1 polymer ?
#
loop_
_entity_poly.entity_id
_entity_poly.type
_entity_poly.pdbx_seq_one_letter_code
_entity_poly.pdbx_strand_id
1 'polypeptide(L)'
;MVIYCTGYRYNFPFLDSDIIKVKNDGKVVTPLFEHVAHRDFLNSFFIIGLNFWAITSLLFESQIRFAIALIKGEASGFTENDIKAWEGKRTRALLENNESLRHFHCFEHPSTCHQWEYFDQLLKYANVKNWVPPVFSKISMHFTEAWRKQPCEYRKVRYKILNEEEFEFEKI
;
A
#
# COMPACT_ATOMS: atom_id res chain seq x y z
N MET A 1 1.90 -7.21 35.16
CA MET A 1 1.63 -6.19 34.11
C MET A 1 1.15 -6.92 32.87
N VAL A 2 0.08 -6.45 32.25
CA VAL A 2 -0.45 -7.00 30.98
C VAL A 2 -0.30 -5.92 29.92
N ILE A 3 0.28 -6.27 28.76
CA ILE A 3 0.44 -5.36 27.62
C ILE A 3 -0.35 -5.92 26.43
N TYR A 4 -1.25 -5.13 25.87
CA TYR A 4 -2.06 -5.52 24.71
C TYR A 4 -1.43 -5.05 23.40
N CYS A 5 -0.98 -6.00 22.58
CA CYS A 5 -0.41 -5.75 21.25
C CYS A 5 -1.41 -6.12 20.13
N THR A 6 -2.65 -5.66 20.23
CA THR A 6 -3.78 -6.05 19.35
C THR A 6 -3.98 -5.14 18.12
N GLY A 7 -3.04 -4.21 17.90
CA GLY A 7 -3.04 -3.29 16.77
C GLY A 7 -4.00 -2.10 16.93
N TYR A 8 -4.33 -1.45 15.81
CA TYR A 8 -5.03 -0.16 15.78
C TYR A 8 -6.27 -0.18 14.88
N ARG A 9 -7.17 0.79 15.08
CA ARG A 9 -8.34 1.03 14.22
C ARG A 9 -8.18 2.38 13.53
N TYR A 10 -8.62 2.49 12.28
CA TYR A 10 -8.76 3.79 11.62
C TYR A 10 -9.84 4.60 12.34
N ASN A 11 -9.54 5.89 12.54
CA ASN A 11 -10.45 6.83 13.14
C ASN A 11 -10.17 8.23 12.59
N PHE A 12 -11.19 8.88 12.04
CA PHE A 12 -11.09 10.22 11.46
C PHE A 12 -12.10 11.15 12.16
N PRO A 13 -11.84 11.56 13.41
CA PRO A 13 -12.81 12.32 14.21
C PRO A 13 -13.10 13.72 13.66
N PHE A 14 -12.32 14.17 12.67
CA PHE A 14 -12.48 15.44 11.98
C PHE A 14 -13.26 15.33 10.66
N LEU A 15 -13.67 14.12 10.25
CA LEU A 15 -14.45 13.89 9.04
C LEU A 15 -15.85 13.42 9.40
N ASP A 16 -16.85 13.93 8.68
CA ASP A 16 -18.21 13.42 8.79
C ASP A 16 -18.31 12.00 8.24
N SER A 17 -19.11 11.17 8.93
CA SER A 17 -19.44 9.81 8.54
C SER A 17 -20.17 9.71 7.19
N ASP A 18 -20.79 10.81 6.74
CA ASP A 18 -21.40 10.90 5.42
C ASP A 18 -20.36 11.04 4.30
N ILE A 19 -19.15 11.52 4.61
CA ILE A 19 -18.04 11.64 3.67
C ILE A 19 -17.18 10.37 3.67
N ILE A 20 -16.72 9.92 4.84
CA ILE A 20 -15.90 8.69 4.95
C ILE A 20 -16.53 7.76 5.97
N LYS A 21 -16.64 6.48 5.61
CA LYS A 21 -17.12 5.41 6.48
C LYS A 21 -15.96 4.52 6.87
N VAL A 22 -15.87 4.25 8.17
CA VAL A 22 -14.98 3.22 8.70
C VAL A 22 -15.80 1.99 9.09
N LYS A 23 -15.52 0.86 8.46
CA LYS A 23 -16.25 -0.41 8.60
C LYS A 23 -15.36 -1.52 9.15
N ASN A 24 -15.95 -2.70 9.35
CA ASN A 24 -15.26 -3.94 9.72
C ASN A 24 -14.37 -3.79 10.96
N ASP A 25 -14.95 -3.28 12.06
CA ASP A 25 -14.24 -3.09 13.33
C ASP A 25 -13.05 -2.12 13.22
N GLY A 26 -13.22 -1.04 12.43
CA GLY A 26 -12.20 -0.01 12.29
C GLY A 26 -11.10 -0.34 11.28
N LYS A 27 -11.31 -1.29 10.36
CA LYS A 27 -10.26 -1.83 9.48
C LYS A 27 -10.42 -1.51 8.01
N VAL A 28 -11.58 -0.98 7.61
CA VAL A 28 -11.87 -0.65 6.21
C VAL A 28 -12.35 0.79 6.12
N VAL A 29 -11.74 1.57 5.24
CA VAL A 29 -12.09 2.96 4.94
C VAL A 29 -12.68 3.01 3.53
N THR A 30 -13.83 3.66 3.37
CA THR A 30 -14.64 3.66 2.12
C THR A 30 -15.49 4.94 2.06
N PRO A 31 -15.84 5.48 0.87
CA PRO A 31 -15.55 4.95 -0.46
C PRO A 31 -14.25 5.49 -1.07
N LEU A 32 -13.38 4.59 -1.51
CA LEU A 32 -12.07 4.93 -2.08
C LEU A 32 -11.84 4.28 -3.46
N PHE A 33 -10.98 4.90 -4.25
CA PHE A 33 -10.35 4.33 -5.44
C PHE A 33 -8.85 4.16 -5.18
N GLU A 34 -8.33 2.96 -5.48
CA GLU A 34 -6.93 2.58 -5.26
C GLU A 34 -6.41 2.83 -3.83
N HIS A 35 -7.27 2.73 -2.81
CA HIS A 35 -6.99 3.11 -1.42
C HIS A 35 -6.58 4.58 -1.19
N VAL A 36 -6.65 5.44 -2.21
CA VAL A 36 -6.08 6.80 -2.17
C VAL A 36 -7.15 7.86 -2.31
N ALA A 37 -7.82 7.92 -3.46
CA ALA A 37 -8.73 9.01 -3.78
C ALA A 37 -10.15 8.67 -3.32
N HIS A 38 -10.89 9.64 -2.79
CA HIS A 38 -12.32 9.45 -2.52
C HIS A 38 -13.06 9.24 -3.84
N ARG A 39 -13.90 8.20 -3.92
CA ARG A 39 -14.58 7.80 -5.16
C ARG A 39 -15.37 8.93 -5.81
N ASP A 40 -16.06 9.73 -5.00
CA ASP A 40 -16.93 10.81 -5.46
C ASP A 40 -16.22 12.19 -5.51
N PHE A 41 -14.98 12.28 -5.00
CA PHE A 41 -14.17 13.52 -4.94
C PHE A 41 -12.74 13.27 -5.45
N LEU A 42 -12.63 12.61 -6.62
CA LEU A 42 -11.37 12.03 -7.14
C LEU A 42 -10.19 13.00 -7.27
N ASN A 43 -10.45 14.28 -7.47
CA ASN A 43 -9.41 15.29 -7.71
C ASN A 43 -9.18 16.23 -6.50
N SER A 44 -9.87 16.03 -5.37
CA SER A 44 -9.86 16.97 -4.25
C SER A 44 -9.78 16.31 -2.87
N PHE A 45 -10.12 15.04 -2.73
CA PHE A 45 -10.04 14.32 -1.46
C PHE A 45 -9.15 13.08 -1.60
N PHE A 46 -8.06 13.04 -0.82
CA PHE A 46 -7.12 11.93 -0.78
C PHE A 46 -6.83 11.50 0.66
N ILE A 47 -6.65 10.20 0.87
CA ILE A 47 -6.08 9.62 2.08
C ILE A 47 -4.82 8.88 1.68
N ILE A 48 -3.68 9.26 2.25
CA ILE A 48 -2.38 8.64 1.97
C ILE A 48 -2.00 7.74 3.14
N GLY A 49 -1.47 6.56 2.84
CA GLY A 49 -0.89 5.67 3.83
C GLY A 49 -1.89 4.81 4.59
N LEU A 50 -3.06 4.52 4.03
CA LEU A 50 -3.96 3.54 4.62
C LEU A 50 -3.34 2.15 4.64
N ASN A 51 -2.56 1.80 3.62
CA ASN A 51 -2.06 0.46 3.48
C ASN A 51 -0.98 0.09 4.50
N PHE A 52 -0.91 -1.19 4.86
CA PHE A 52 0.06 -1.74 5.80
C PHE A 52 0.72 -3.00 5.25
N TRP A 53 1.88 -3.37 5.82
CA TRP A 53 2.81 -4.41 5.30
C TRP A 53 3.51 -4.07 3.97
N ALA A 54 3.74 -2.79 3.67
CA ALA A 54 4.51 -2.34 2.51
C ALA A 54 5.72 -1.48 2.92
N ILE A 55 6.66 -1.31 1.97
CA ILE A 55 7.76 -0.35 2.10
C ILE A 55 7.19 1.07 2.08
N THR A 56 7.16 1.69 3.26
CA THR A 56 6.42 2.93 3.51
C THR A 56 6.83 4.09 2.62
N SER A 57 8.13 4.27 2.35
CA SER A 57 8.62 5.35 1.49
C SER A 57 8.12 5.21 0.05
N LEU A 58 8.20 4.01 -0.52
CA LEU A 58 7.75 3.72 -1.89
C LEU A 58 6.23 3.77 -2.01
N LEU A 59 5.53 3.33 -0.96
CA LEU A 59 4.07 3.42 -0.87
C LEU A 59 3.63 4.88 -0.94
N PHE A 60 4.14 5.74 -0.07
CA PHE A 60 3.71 7.14 0.00
C PHE A 60 4.02 7.88 -1.29
N GLU A 61 5.22 7.69 -1.84
CA GLU A 61 5.63 8.36 -3.06
C GLU A 61 4.78 7.95 -4.28
N SER A 62 4.46 6.65 -4.40
CA SER A 62 3.54 6.15 -5.44
C SER A 62 2.13 6.75 -5.28
N GLN A 63 1.59 6.77 -4.06
CA GLN A 63 0.26 7.32 -3.76
C GLN A 63 0.19 8.84 -4.01
N ILE A 64 1.23 9.58 -3.63
CA ILE A 64 1.32 11.03 -3.82
C ILE A 64 1.42 11.37 -5.31
N ARG A 65 2.26 10.64 -6.08
CA ARG A 65 2.37 10.85 -7.53
C ARG A 65 1.03 10.63 -8.23
N PHE A 66 0.31 9.59 -7.85
CA PHE A 66 -1.03 9.33 -8.35
C PHE A 66 -2.03 10.44 -7.98
N ALA A 67 -2.05 10.89 -6.73
CA ALA A 67 -2.90 11.99 -6.29
C ALA A 67 -2.59 13.31 -7.04
N ILE A 68 -1.31 13.63 -7.25
CA ILE A 68 -0.90 14.81 -8.03
C ILE A 68 -1.36 14.70 -9.48
N ALA A 69 -1.23 13.52 -10.10
CA ALA A 69 -1.71 13.32 -11.47
C ALA A 69 -3.24 13.48 -11.57
N LEU A 70 -4.00 13.02 -10.57
CA LEU A 70 -5.45 13.24 -10.49
C LEU A 70 -5.79 14.73 -10.37
N ILE A 71 -5.11 15.47 -9.49
CA ILE A 71 -5.30 16.92 -9.31
C ILE A 71 -5.05 17.68 -10.62
N LYS A 72 -4.02 17.29 -11.36
CA LYS A 72 -3.63 17.94 -12.63
C LYS A 72 -4.48 17.50 -13.83
N GLY A 73 -5.32 16.48 -13.69
CA GLY A 73 -6.03 15.87 -14.83
C GLY A 73 -5.10 15.09 -15.78
N GLU A 74 -3.92 14.73 -15.31
CA GLU A 74 -2.92 13.96 -16.06
C GLU A 74 -3.06 12.44 -15.83
N ALA A 75 -3.82 12.03 -14.82
CA ALA A 75 -4.06 10.62 -14.52
C ALA A 75 -4.94 9.95 -15.61
N SER A 76 -4.57 8.76 -16.05
CA SER A 76 -5.27 8.04 -17.11
C SER A 76 -5.24 6.51 -16.91
N GLY A 77 -5.89 5.75 -17.80
CA GLY A 77 -5.84 4.28 -17.78
C GLY A 77 -6.92 3.58 -16.95
N PHE A 78 -7.91 4.32 -16.45
CA PHE A 78 -9.11 3.81 -15.78
C PHE A 78 -10.37 4.51 -16.30
N THR A 79 -11.52 3.86 -16.17
CA THR A 79 -12.83 4.42 -16.51
C THR A 79 -13.63 4.77 -15.26
N GLU A 80 -14.72 5.53 -15.44
CA GLU A 80 -15.68 5.78 -14.35
C GLU A 80 -16.27 4.48 -13.77
N ASN A 81 -16.47 3.47 -14.62
CA ASN A 81 -16.92 2.15 -14.18
C ASN A 81 -15.85 1.43 -13.36
N ASP A 82 -14.57 1.59 -13.67
CA ASP A 82 -13.49 1.02 -12.86
C ASP A 82 -13.46 1.63 -11.47
N ILE A 83 -13.57 2.96 -11.37
CA ILE A 83 -13.66 3.69 -10.11
C ILE A 83 -14.84 3.19 -9.27
N LYS A 84 -16.04 3.09 -9.87
CA LYS A 84 -17.25 2.63 -9.16
C LYS A 84 -17.16 1.17 -8.73
N ALA A 85 -16.51 0.31 -9.53
CA ALA A 85 -16.43 -1.12 -9.28
C ALA A 85 -15.23 -1.52 -8.40
N TRP A 86 -14.24 -0.64 -8.19
CA TRP A 86 -12.95 -0.99 -7.59
C TRP A 86 -13.09 -1.62 -6.20
N GLU A 87 -13.83 -1.01 -5.27
CA GLU A 87 -14.01 -1.57 -3.91
C GLU A 87 -14.72 -2.93 -3.93
N GLY A 88 -15.67 -3.10 -4.86
CA GLY A 88 -16.37 -4.36 -5.06
C GLY A 88 -15.44 -5.45 -5.59
N LYS A 89 -14.57 -5.12 -6.56
CA LYS A 89 -13.52 -6.02 -7.08
C LYS A 89 -12.55 -6.42 -5.96
N ARG A 90 -12.07 -5.45 -5.16
CA ARG A 90 -11.15 -5.72 -4.04
C ARG A 90 -11.80 -6.60 -2.97
N THR A 91 -13.04 -6.28 -2.58
CA THR A 91 -13.82 -7.07 -1.61
C THR A 91 -14.00 -8.50 -2.10
N ARG A 92 -14.36 -8.68 -3.38
CA ARG A 92 -14.53 -10.01 -3.98
C ARG A 92 -13.24 -10.81 -3.99
N ALA A 93 -12.12 -10.20 -4.37
CA ALA A 93 -10.82 -10.86 -4.38
C ALA A 93 -10.42 -11.39 -2.99
N LEU A 94 -10.66 -10.63 -1.91
CA LEU A 94 -10.44 -11.10 -0.54
C LEU A 94 -11.30 -12.32 -0.22
N LEU A 95 -12.60 -12.25 -0.54
CA LEU A 95 -13.54 -13.33 -0.23
C LEU A 95 -13.25 -14.61 -1.01
N GLU A 96 -12.90 -14.49 -2.30
CA GLU A 96 -12.51 -15.62 -3.16
C GLU A 96 -11.23 -16.31 -2.65
N ASN A 97 -10.32 -15.56 -2.03
CA ASN A 97 -9.11 -16.08 -1.40
C ASN A 97 -9.31 -16.54 0.06
N ASN A 98 -10.54 -16.51 0.58
CA ASN A 98 -10.86 -16.78 2.00
C ASN A 98 -10.14 -15.84 3.00
N GLU A 99 -9.82 -14.62 2.59
CA GLU A 99 -9.18 -13.60 3.42
C GLU A 99 -10.23 -12.76 4.18
N SER A 100 -9.82 -12.24 5.34
CA SER A 100 -10.69 -11.35 6.11
C SER A 100 -10.85 -10.01 5.38
N LEU A 101 -12.07 -9.47 5.36
CA LEU A 101 -12.29 -8.08 4.91
C LEU A 101 -11.51 -7.04 5.73
N ARG A 102 -11.04 -7.39 6.94
CA ARG A 102 -10.12 -6.55 7.72
C ARG A 102 -8.78 -6.31 7.00
N HIS A 103 -8.44 -7.14 6.01
CA HIS A 103 -7.24 -7.04 5.19
C HIS A 103 -7.44 -6.22 3.92
N PHE A 104 -8.53 -5.45 3.83
CA PHE A 104 -8.82 -4.62 2.66
C PHE A 104 -7.65 -3.74 2.23
N HIS A 105 -7.03 -3.02 3.17
CA HIS A 105 -5.84 -2.19 2.95
C HIS A 105 -4.50 -2.94 3.17
N CYS A 106 -4.53 -4.26 3.38
CA CYS A 106 -3.33 -5.07 3.59
C CYS A 106 -2.73 -5.54 2.26
N PHE A 107 -1.42 -5.39 2.08
CA PHE A 107 -0.69 -6.01 0.96
C PHE A 107 -0.13 -7.39 1.33
N GLU A 108 -0.94 -8.25 1.94
CA GLU A 108 -0.53 -9.36 2.79
C GLU A 108 0.63 -10.26 2.28
N HIS A 109 1.46 -10.70 3.23
CA HIS A 109 2.70 -11.50 3.17
C HIS A 109 3.87 -10.85 2.39
N PRO A 110 4.99 -10.46 3.03
CA PRO A 110 6.12 -9.76 2.39
C PRO A 110 6.92 -10.56 1.33
N SER A 111 6.45 -11.77 0.98
CA SER A 111 6.92 -12.50 -0.21
C SER A 111 5.89 -12.54 -1.34
N THR A 112 4.76 -11.84 -1.22
CA THR A 112 3.82 -11.67 -2.33
C THR A 112 4.16 -10.40 -3.11
N CYS A 113 4.02 -10.50 -4.43
CA CYS A 113 4.29 -9.47 -5.42
C CYS A 113 3.33 -8.26 -5.35
N HIS A 114 2.28 -8.32 -4.52
CA HIS A 114 1.16 -7.39 -4.56
C HIS A 114 1.51 -5.93 -4.27
N GLN A 115 2.51 -5.65 -3.41
CA GLN A 115 2.89 -4.24 -3.15
C GLN A 115 3.54 -3.60 -4.39
N TRP A 116 4.34 -4.38 -5.14
CA TRP A 116 5.03 -3.88 -6.34
C TRP A 116 4.04 -3.66 -7.47
N GLU A 117 3.13 -4.61 -7.69
CA GLU A 117 2.05 -4.49 -8.66
C GLU A 117 1.16 -3.27 -8.36
N TYR A 118 0.87 -3.01 -7.08
CA TYR A 118 0.13 -1.83 -6.67
C TYR A 118 0.89 -0.53 -6.96
N PHE A 119 2.19 -0.46 -6.64
CA PHE A 119 3.01 0.71 -6.97
C PHE A 119 3.03 0.94 -8.49
N ASP A 120 3.28 -0.10 -9.27
CA ASP A 120 3.29 -0.03 -10.73
C ASP A 120 1.94 0.42 -11.29
N GLN A 121 0.84 -0.05 -10.71
CA GLN A 121 -0.51 0.35 -11.12
C GLN A 121 -0.77 1.84 -10.87
N LEU A 122 -0.40 2.36 -9.69
CA LEU A 122 -0.52 3.78 -9.37
C LEU A 122 0.34 4.66 -10.30
N LEU A 123 1.58 4.24 -10.52
CA LEU A 123 2.53 4.96 -11.36
C LEU A 123 2.13 4.92 -12.84
N LYS A 124 1.58 3.80 -13.30
CA LYS A 124 0.96 3.67 -14.62
C LYS A 124 -0.18 4.67 -14.77
N TYR A 125 -1.07 4.77 -13.79
CA TYR A 125 -2.13 5.78 -13.81
C TYR A 125 -1.59 7.20 -13.81
N ALA A 126 -0.48 7.45 -13.12
CA ALA A 126 0.22 8.73 -13.09
C ALA A 126 1.10 9.01 -14.33
N ASN A 127 1.14 8.10 -15.33
CA ASN A 127 2.05 8.17 -16.48
C ASN A 127 3.54 8.26 -16.09
N VAL A 128 3.91 7.73 -14.92
CA VAL A 128 5.29 7.63 -14.43
C VAL A 128 5.83 6.24 -14.75
N LYS A 129 6.98 6.17 -15.42
CA LYS A 129 7.63 4.89 -15.79
C LYS A 129 8.88 4.67 -14.97
N ASN A 130 9.17 3.39 -14.68
CA ASN A 130 10.45 2.91 -14.13
C ASN A 130 10.90 3.65 -12.85
N TRP A 131 9.97 3.98 -11.96
CA TRP A 131 10.30 4.78 -10.77
C TRP A 131 10.85 3.96 -9.61
N VAL A 132 10.52 2.67 -9.53
CA VAL A 132 10.99 1.79 -8.45
C VAL A 132 12.13 0.91 -8.95
N PRO A 133 13.39 1.21 -8.60
CA PRO A 133 14.53 0.36 -8.89
C PRO A 133 14.33 -1.08 -8.39
N PRO A 134 14.60 -2.11 -9.22
CA PRO A 134 14.48 -3.51 -8.83
C PRO A 134 15.28 -3.90 -7.59
N VAL A 135 16.39 -3.20 -7.29
CA VAL A 135 17.19 -3.43 -6.08
C VAL A 135 16.36 -3.33 -4.80
N PHE A 136 15.34 -2.46 -4.74
CA PHE A 136 14.48 -2.35 -3.55
C PHE A 136 13.67 -3.61 -3.29
N SER A 137 13.21 -4.30 -4.34
CA SER A 137 12.50 -5.57 -4.19
C SER A 137 13.43 -6.66 -3.70
N LYS A 138 14.65 -6.72 -4.24
CA LYS A 138 15.67 -7.70 -3.84
C LYS A 138 16.11 -7.50 -2.39
N ILE A 139 16.34 -6.25 -1.96
CA ILE A 139 16.63 -5.93 -0.55
C ILE A 139 15.46 -6.33 0.35
N SER A 140 14.22 -6.00 -0.04
CA SER A 140 13.02 -6.34 0.73
C SER A 140 12.85 -7.84 0.89
N MET A 141 13.10 -8.63 -0.16
CA MET A 141 13.06 -10.10 -0.12
C MET A 141 14.11 -10.64 0.85
N HIS A 142 15.37 -10.19 0.73
CA HIS A 142 16.45 -10.61 1.63
C HIS A 142 16.15 -10.26 3.09
N PHE A 143 15.71 -9.02 3.34
CA PHE A 143 15.30 -8.56 4.66
C PHE A 143 14.18 -9.42 5.25
N THR A 144 13.15 -9.71 4.46
CA THR A 144 11.99 -10.51 4.89
C THR A 144 12.40 -11.92 5.27
N GLU A 145 13.29 -12.54 4.49
CA GLU A 145 13.81 -13.86 4.78
C GLU A 145 14.63 -13.89 6.07
N ALA A 146 15.52 -12.90 6.26
CA ALA A 146 16.30 -12.76 7.47
C ALA A 146 15.42 -12.53 8.71
N TRP A 147 14.41 -11.66 8.60
CA TRP A 147 13.45 -11.37 9.66
C TRP A 147 12.68 -12.62 10.09
N ARG A 148 12.24 -13.46 9.14
CA ARG A 148 11.56 -14.73 9.44
C ARG A 148 12.46 -15.76 10.10
N LYS A 149 13.69 -15.90 9.62
CA LYS A 149 14.62 -16.93 10.11
C LYS A 149 15.29 -16.55 11.43
N GLN A 150 15.59 -15.26 11.61
CA GLN A 150 16.41 -14.75 12.71
C GLN A 150 15.82 -13.44 13.28
N PRO A 151 14.65 -13.48 13.92
CA PRO A 151 13.93 -12.28 14.37
C PRO A 151 14.67 -11.42 15.40
N CYS A 152 15.68 -11.97 16.09
CA CYS A 152 16.53 -11.22 17.02
C CYS A 152 17.77 -10.61 16.35
N GLU A 153 18.19 -11.14 15.20
CA GLU A 153 19.49 -10.83 14.59
C GLU A 153 19.35 -10.13 13.22
N TYR A 154 18.16 -10.11 12.63
CA TYR A 154 17.93 -9.56 11.28
C TYR A 154 18.32 -8.08 11.12
N ARG A 155 18.44 -7.34 12.24
CA ARG A 155 18.89 -5.94 12.27
C ARG A 155 20.42 -5.79 12.31
N LYS A 156 21.16 -6.87 12.54
CA LYS A 156 22.64 -6.90 12.53
C LYS A 156 23.18 -7.09 11.12
N VAL A 157 22.62 -6.34 10.17
CA VAL A 157 22.99 -6.36 8.76
C VAL A 157 23.06 -4.93 8.27
N ARG A 158 24.14 -4.57 7.59
CA ARG A 158 24.28 -3.31 6.86
C ARG A 158 24.15 -3.58 5.37
N TYR A 159 23.31 -2.81 4.70
CA TYR A 159 23.10 -2.87 3.26
C TYR A 159 23.82 -1.71 2.58
N LYS A 160 24.41 -1.95 1.40
CA LYS A 160 24.93 -0.93 0.51
C LYS A 160 24.40 -1.17 -0.90
N ILE A 161 23.68 -0.18 -1.43
CA ILE A 161 23.17 -0.20 -2.80
C ILE A 161 24.32 0.12 -3.75
N LEU A 162 24.53 -0.74 -4.76
CA LEU A 162 25.59 -0.57 -5.76
C LEU A 162 25.06 0.11 -7.02
N ASN A 163 23.86 -0.29 -7.47
CA ASN A 163 23.16 0.26 -8.63
C ASN A 163 21.65 -0.09 -8.55
N GLU A 164 20.90 0.16 -9.63
CA GLU A 164 19.45 -0.11 -9.67
C GLU A 164 19.07 -1.59 -9.56
N GLU A 165 20.02 -2.50 -9.75
CA GLU A 165 19.81 -3.95 -9.75
C GLU A 165 20.51 -4.67 -8.59
N GLU A 166 21.60 -4.12 -8.06
CA GLU A 166 22.52 -4.84 -7.18
C GLU A 166 22.73 -4.14 -5.85
N PHE A 167 22.84 -4.95 -4.80
CA PHE A 167 23.21 -4.51 -3.46
C PHE A 167 24.19 -5.52 -2.85
N GLU A 168 24.99 -5.05 -1.92
CA GLU A 168 25.81 -5.89 -1.03
C GLU A 168 25.32 -5.75 0.41
N PHE A 169 25.59 -6.76 1.23
CA PHE A 169 25.27 -6.74 2.65
C PHE A 169 26.36 -7.40 3.49
N GLU A 170 26.58 -6.88 4.70
CA GLU A 170 27.52 -7.43 5.68
C GLU A 170 26.84 -7.56 7.05
N LYS A 171 27.23 -8.58 7.82
CA LYS A 171 26.78 -8.73 9.22
C LYS A 171 27.65 -7.86 10.13
N ILE A 172 27.02 -7.24 11.14
CA ILE A 172 27.69 -6.36 12.12
C ILE A 172 27.57 -6.88 13.55
#